data_AF-Q21Q91-F1
#
_entry.id   AF-Q21Q91-F1
#
_cell.length_a   1.000
_cell.length_b   1.000
_cell.length_c   1.000
_cell.angle_alpha   90.00
_cell.angle_beta   90.00
_cell.angle_gamma   90.00
#
_symmetry.space_group_name_H-M   'P 1'
#
loop_
_entity.id
_entity.type
_entity.pdbx_description
1 polymer ?
#
loop_
_entity_poly.entity_id
_entity_poly.type
_entity_poly.pdbx_seq_one_letter_code
_entity_poly.pdbx_strand_id
1 'polypeptide(L)'
;MNKANTPLASTCRLQLVMEVAYTLNGQTIAEMSDRLCAIAEQAMGRGELTGDTEAEVDDHTVQIRVVPELLSEVEVADFMLKRIENGDLDLGDVPVRLARYGLMDSIAFSAEIRGRMEIMAGECEDHAPISPDLLAPTVLATVTSDTTRTRVEFDAAPWFAQASDKNIRDLQAINWAHNYAADAVAEYFRKANADIRNILNEGGGFECYVDEDGAMAWLKVHKTELWASFSCDANDVTVVPVNGQWSWKDAKGATSVQTFPTVALACLNAVAELGLGGQAG
;
A
#
# COMPACT_ATOMS: atom_id res chain seq x y z
N MET A 1 -11.63 36.45 64.19
CA MET A 1 -10.56 35.80 63.40
C MET A 1 -11.24 34.90 62.39
N ASN A 2 -11.51 35.40 61.18
CA ASN A 2 -12.08 34.59 60.10
C ASN A 2 -10.93 33.98 59.30
N LYS A 3 -10.84 32.65 59.30
CA LYS A 3 -9.99 31.91 58.35
C LYS A 3 -10.59 32.13 56.97
N ALA A 4 -9.88 32.88 56.12
CA ALA A 4 -10.19 32.95 54.70
C ALA A 4 -10.10 31.53 54.13
N ASN A 5 -11.21 31.06 53.58
CA ASN A 5 -11.27 29.81 52.84
C ASN A 5 -10.64 30.10 51.47
N THR A 6 -9.37 29.76 51.29
CA THR A 6 -8.69 29.87 49.99
C THR A 6 -9.42 28.95 49.01
N PRO A 7 -9.92 29.45 47.87
CA PRO A 7 -10.53 28.57 46.88
C PRO A 7 -9.46 27.59 46.39
N LEU A 8 -9.75 26.30 46.47
CA LEU A 8 -8.95 25.27 45.82
C LEU A 8 -8.92 25.60 44.33
N ALA A 9 -7.71 25.80 43.78
CA ALA A 9 -7.52 25.98 42.35
C ALA A 9 -8.20 24.82 41.61
N SER A 10 -9.22 25.13 40.82
CA SER A 10 -9.94 24.16 40.01
C SER A 10 -9.23 24.03 38.67
N THR A 11 -8.49 22.95 38.47
CA THR A 11 -7.86 22.65 37.17
C THR A 11 -8.95 22.25 36.17
N CYS A 12 -8.98 22.90 35.00
CA CYS A 12 -9.81 22.48 33.87
C CYS A 12 -8.91 22.22 32.65
N ARG A 13 -9.26 21.22 31.83
CA ARG A 13 -8.57 20.93 30.56
C ARG A 13 -9.39 21.50 29.42
N LEU A 14 -8.77 22.34 28.59
CA LEU A 14 -9.37 22.93 27.40
C LEU A 14 -8.60 22.47 26.16
N GLN A 15 -9.31 22.19 25.07
CA GLN A 15 -8.70 21.86 23.78
C GLN A 15 -9.01 22.98 22.78
N LEU A 16 -7.96 23.60 22.24
CA LEU A 16 -8.04 24.58 21.17
C LEU A 16 -7.58 23.92 19.86
N VAL A 17 -8.43 23.96 18.84
CA VAL A 17 -8.10 23.51 17.48
C VAL A 17 -8.18 24.73 16.55
N MET A 18 -7.10 25.00 15.84
CA MET A 18 -6.98 26.11 14.90
C MET A 18 -6.39 25.60 13.59
N GLU A 19 -7.08 25.88 12.48
CA GLU A 19 -6.60 25.56 11.14
C GLU A 19 -6.13 26.85 10.45
N VAL A 20 -4.91 26.84 9.95
CA VAL A 20 -4.28 28.01 9.33
C VAL A 20 -3.58 27.59 8.05
N ALA A 21 -3.89 28.26 6.94
CA ALA A 21 -3.19 28.07 5.67
C ALA A 21 -1.98 29.02 5.59
N TYR A 22 -0.80 28.48 5.25
CA TYR A 22 0.44 29.24 5.11
C TYR A 22 0.98 29.17 3.68
N THR A 23 1.42 30.31 3.15
CA THR A 23 2.32 30.35 1.99
C THR A 23 3.76 30.27 2.49
N LEU A 24 4.45 29.16 2.22
CA LEU A 24 5.75 28.88 2.86
C LEU A 24 6.94 29.68 2.31
N ASN A 25 6.82 30.30 1.12
CA ASN A 25 7.82 31.23 0.56
C ASN A 25 9.29 30.75 0.65
N GLY A 26 9.53 29.47 0.36
CA GLY A 26 10.86 28.85 0.39
C GLY A 26 11.23 28.12 1.68
N GLN A 27 10.37 28.13 2.69
CA GLN A 27 10.51 27.28 3.88
C GLN A 27 9.86 25.91 3.67
N THR A 28 10.33 24.91 4.40
CA THR A 28 9.73 23.58 4.43
C THR A 28 8.59 23.49 5.43
N ILE A 29 7.71 22.50 5.25
CA ILE A 29 6.62 22.19 6.20
C ILE A 29 7.18 21.83 7.57
N ALA A 30 8.31 21.11 7.63
CA ALA A 30 8.97 20.74 8.87
C ALA A 30 9.46 21.97 9.64
N GLU A 31 10.19 22.87 8.98
CA GLU A 31 10.66 24.12 9.59
C GLU A 31 9.50 24.98 10.10
N MET A 32 8.40 25.07 9.34
CA MET A 32 7.21 25.81 9.78
C MET A 32 6.53 25.14 10.98
N SER A 33 6.46 23.80 11.01
CA SER A 33 5.86 23.04 12.11
C SER A 33 6.67 23.19 13.40
N ASP A 34 8.00 23.07 13.32
CA ASP A 34 8.91 23.27 14.45
C ASP A 34 8.77 24.69 15.00
N ARG A 35 8.67 25.68 14.11
CA ARG A 35 8.48 27.07 14.49
C ARG A 35 7.14 27.32 15.18
N LEU A 36 6.05 26.72 14.69
CA LEU A 36 4.74 26.83 15.34
C LEU A 36 4.74 26.19 16.73
N CYS A 37 5.42 25.06 16.89
CA CYS A 37 5.59 24.44 18.20
C CYS A 37 6.31 25.38 19.17
N ALA A 38 7.46 25.94 18.74
CA ALA A 38 8.24 26.87 19.57
C ALA A 38 7.47 28.16 19.90
N ILE A 39 6.68 28.70 18.97
CA ILE A 39 5.84 29.87 19.21
C ILE A 39 4.75 29.55 20.24
N ALA A 40 4.08 28.40 20.13
CA ALA A 40 3.05 27.99 21.07
C ALA A 40 3.61 27.84 22.49
N GLU A 41 4.77 27.19 22.64
CA GLU A 41 5.47 27.05 23.93
C GLU A 41 5.87 28.41 24.52
N GLN A 42 6.40 29.30 23.68
CA GLN A 42 6.77 30.64 24.11
C GLN A 42 5.56 31.47 24.54
N ALA A 43 4.45 31.40 23.80
CA ALA A 43 3.20 32.08 24.12
C ALA A 43 2.63 31.57 25.46
N MET A 44 2.67 30.26 25.71
CA MET A 44 2.28 29.68 27.00
C MET A 44 3.15 30.19 28.15
N GLY A 45 4.48 30.16 27.99
CA GLY A 45 5.41 30.64 29.02
C GLY A 45 5.32 32.14 29.32
N ARG A 46 4.75 32.93 28.41
CA ARG A 46 4.51 34.37 28.57
C ARG A 46 3.10 34.71 29.06
N GLY A 47 2.23 33.72 29.26
CA GLY A 47 0.83 33.95 29.62
C GLY A 47 -0.03 34.50 28.48
N GLU A 48 0.41 34.41 27.22
CA GLU A 48 -0.33 34.96 26.08
C GLU A 48 -1.62 34.17 25.77
N LEU A 49 -1.69 32.90 26.19
CA LEU A 49 -2.93 32.09 26.08
C LEU A 49 -3.94 32.36 27.21
N THR A 50 -3.49 32.93 28.33
CA THR A 50 -4.33 33.23 29.50
C THR A 50 -4.67 34.71 29.61
N GLY A 51 -3.91 35.59 28.94
CA GLY A 51 -4.15 37.04 28.89
C GLY A 51 -4.08 37.67 30.28
N ASP A 52 -4.98 38.62 30.55
CA ASP A 52 -5.05 39.33 31.84
C ASP A 52 -5.76 38.51 32.94
N THR A 53 -5.84 37.18 32.82
CA THR A 53 -6.45 36.33 33.85
C THR A 53 -5.41 35.86 34.87
N GLU A 54 -5.87 35.48 36.07
CA GLU A 54 -5.01 34.82 37.07
C GLU A 54 -4.79 33.32 36.76
N ALA A 55 -5.25 32.84 35.60
CA ALA A 55 -5.06 31.45 35.20
C ALA A 55 -3.65 31.21 34.67
N GLU A 56 -3.06 30.09 35.05
CA GLU A 56 -1.74 29.65 34.59
C GLU A 56 -1.86 28.33 33.83
N VAL A 57 -0.95 28.10 32.89
CA VAL A 57 -0.85 26.83 32.15
C VAL A 57 0.04 25.87 32.94
N ASP A 58 -0.58 24.94 33.67
CA ASP A 58 0.14 23.95 34.48
C ASP A 58 0.70 22.76 33.68
N ASP A 59 -0.07 22.25 32.71
CA ASP A 59 0.24 21.05 31.91
C ASP A 59 -0.19 21.30 30.46
N HIS A 60 0.65 20.94 29.48
CA HIS A 60 0.36 21.19 28.07
C HIS A 60 0.92 20.11 27.15
N THR A 61 0.29 19.98 25.99
CA THR A 61 0.77 19.17 24.87
C THR A 61 0.45 19.92 23.60
N VAL A 62 1.48 20.24 22.81
CA VAL A 62 1.30 20.87 21.50
C VAL A 62 1.23 19.79 20.44
N GLN A 63 0.20 19.84 19.59
CA GLN A 63 0.07 18.96 18.43
C GLN A 63 -0.06 19.81 17.17
N ILE A 64 0.94 19.73 16.30
CA ILE A 64 0.86 20.30 14.95
C ILE A 64 0.53 19.17 13.98
N ARG A 65 -0.52 19.36 13.17
CA ARG A 65 -0.95 18.39 12.15
C ARG A 65 -0.94 19.07 10.80
N VAL A 66 -0.30 18.43 9.82
CA VAL A 66 -0.41 18.84 8.42
C VAL A 66 -1.76 18.35 7.92
N VAL A 67 -2.64 19.28 7.54
CA VAL A 67 -3.90 18.93 6.90
C VAL A 67 -3.61 18.71 5.42
N PRO A 68 -3.79 17.48 4.90
CA PRO A 68 -3.59 17.23 3.48
C PRO A 68 -4.64 18.00 2.68
N GLU A 69 -4.23 18.54 1.54
CA GLU A 69 -5.16 19.20 0.62
C GLU A 69 -6.25 18.22 0.19
N LEU A 70 -7.51 18.64 0.27
CA LEU A 70 -8.65 17.86 -0.21
C LEU A 70 -8.79 18.06 -1.71
N LEU A 71 -9.26 17.03 -2.41
CA LEU A 71 -9.58 17.17 -3.84
C LEU A 71 -10.81 18.06 -4.00
N SER A 72 -10.80 18.91 -5.03
CA SER A 72 -11.96 19.68 -5.41
C SER A 72 -13.02 18.80 -6.07
N GLU A 73 -14.28 19.24 -6.03
CA GLU A 73 -15.39 18.55 -6.69
C GLU A 73 -15.13 18.36 -8.20
N VAL A 74 -14.54 19.37 -8.85
CA VAL A 74 -14.22 19.33 -10.29
C VAL A 74 -13.19 18.25 -10.59
N GLU A 75 -12.12 18.15 -9.80
CA GLU A 75 -11.10 17.12 -9.99
C GLU A 75 -11.67 15.72 -9.80
N VAL A 76 -12.50 15.52 -8.78
CA VAL A 76 -13.16 14.24 -8.52
C VAL A 76 -14.13 13.90 -9.66
N ALA A 77 -14.95 14.86 -10.11
CA ALA A 77 -15.92 14.66 -11.18
C ALA A 77 -15.24 14.32 -12.51
N ASP A 78 -14.22 15.08 -12.91
CA ASP A 78 -13.45 14.85 -14.13
C ASP A 78 -12.78 13.47 -14.10
N PHE A 79 -12.24 13.08 -12.96
CA PHE A 79 -11.64 11.76 -12.79
C PHE A 79 -12.65 10.62 -12.90
N MET A 80 -13.80 10.74 -12.22
CA MET A 80 -14.84 9.73 -12.26
C MET A 80 -15.45 9.61 -13.66
N LEU A 81 -15.62 10.73 -14.37
CA LEU A 81 -16.08 10.74 -15.76
C LEU A 81 -15.10 10.00 -16.67
N LYS A 82 -13.80 10.32 -16.61
CA LYS A 82 -12.76 9.61 -17.40
C LYS A 82 -12.81 8.10 -17.20
N ARG A 83 -13.02 7.65 -15.96
CA ARG A 83 -13.12 6.21 -15.65
C ARG A 83 -14.37 5.57 -16.26
N ILE A 84 -15.50 6.26 -16.26
CA ILE A 84 -16.72 5.78 -16.91
C ILE A 84 -16.51 5.71 -18.43
N GLU A 85 -15.96 6.77 -19.02
CA GLU A 85 -15.74 6.86 -20.48
C GLU A 85 -14.75 5.82 -20.99
N ASN A 86 -13.68 5.55 -20.22
CA ASN A 86 -12.66 4.57 -20.59
C ASN A 86 -13.04 3.13 -20.20
N GLY A 87 -14.17 2.93 -19.53
CA GLY A 87 -14.64 1.62 -19.07
C GLY A 87 -13.89 1.06 -17.84
N ASP A 88 -13.06 1.87 -17.18
CA ASP A 88 -12.35 1.52 -15.95
C ASP A 88 -13.24 1.66 -14.69
N LEU A 89 -14.51 2.04 -14.88
CA LEU A 89 -15.56 2.02 -13.89
C LEU A 89 -16.88 1.53 -14.50
N ASP A 90 -17.34 0.36 -14.08
CA ASP A 90 -18.66 -0.15 -14.44
C ASP A 90 -19.77 0.75 -13.86
N LEU A 91 -20.79 1.03 -14.67
CA LEU A 91 -21.99 1.77 -14.26
C LEU A 91 -22.76 1.03 -13.16
N GLY A 92 -22.70 -0.31 -13.14
CA GLY A 92 -23.29 -1.14 -12.08
C GLY A 92 -22.66 -0.92 -10.70
N ASP A 93 -21.38 -0.53 -10.67
CA ASP A 93 -20.61 -0.27 -9.44
C ASP A 93 -20.79 1.13 -8.87
N VAL A 94 -21.34 2.06 -9.66
CA VAL A 94 -21.51 3.47 -9.28
C VAL A 94 -22.34 3.62 -8.00
N PRO A 95 -23.50 2.95 -7.81
CA PRO A 95 -24.28 3.07 -6.58
C PRO A 95 -23.52 2.61 -5.33
N VAL A 96 -22.75 1.51 -5.43
CA VAL A 96 -21.96 0.97 -4.32
C VAL A 96 -20.85 1.94 -3.94
N ARG A 97 -20.17 2.52 -4.93
CA ARG A 97 -19.11 3.51 -4.70
C ARG A 97 -19.64 4.81 -4.14
N LEU A 98 -20.78 5.30 -4.64
CA LEU A 98 -21.45 6.47 -4.06
C LEU A 98 -21.76 6.27 -2.59
N ALA A 99 -22.33 5.12 -2.22
CA ALA A 99 -22.60 4.80 -0.82
C ALA A 99 -21.31 4.70 0.02
N ARG A 100 -20.27 4.06 -0.51
CA ARG A 100 -18.97 3.93 0.18
C ARG A 100 -18.31 5.29 0.39
N TYR A 101 -18.24 6.12 -0.64
CA TYR A 101 -17.61 7.44 -0.57
C TYR A 101 -18.43 8.41 0.27
N GLY A 102 -19.75 8.38 0.18
CA GLY A 102 -20.63 9.22 1.00
C GLY A 102 -20.60 8.90 2.50
N LEU A 103 -20.12 7.71 2.89
CA LEU A 103 -19.93 7.30 4.29
C LEU A 103 -18.48 7.39 4.77
N MET A 104 -17.54 7.76 3.89
CA MET A 104 -16.12 7.84 4.20
C MET A 104 -15.75 9.19 4.80
N ASP A 105 -14.73 9.22 5.66
CA ASP A 105 -14.10 10.46 6.10
C ASP A 105 -13.51 11.22 4.90
N SER A 106 -13.60 12.56 4.89
CA SER A 106 -13.23 13.38 3.73
C SER A 106 -11.74 13.34 3.39
N ILE A 107 -10.87 13.20 4.41
CA ILE A 107 -9.43 13.04 4.21
C ILE A 107 -9.15 11.65 3.66
N ALA A 108 -9.78 10.60 4.23
CA ALA A 108 -9.65 9.23 3.74
C ALA A 108 -10.14 9.08 2.29
N PHE A 109 -11.25 9.75 1.95
CA PHE A 109 -11.78 9.81 0.59
C PHE A 109 -10.81 10.49 -0.36
N SER A 110 -10.31 11.68 0.00
CA SER A 110 -9.36 12.41 -0.86
C SER A 110 -8.06 11.63 -1.07
N ALA A 111 -7.56 10.94 -0.03
CA ALA A 111 -6.40 10.08 -0.14
C ALA A 111 -6.66 8.86 -1.06
N GLU A 112 -7.83 8.23 -0.98
CA GLU A 112 -8.21 7.11 -1.83
C GLU A 112 -8.30 7.51 -3.30
N ILE A 113 -9.00 8.62 -3.61
CA ILE A 113 -9.16 9.09 -4.98
C ILE A 113 -7.82 9.56 -5.55
N ARG A 114 -7.00 10.28 -4.77
CA ARG A 114 -5.65 10.70 -5.19
C ARG A 114 -4.77 9.50 -5.51
N GLY A 115 -4.77 8.47 -4.67
CA GLY A 115 -4.03 7.24 -4.94
C GLY A 115 -4.47 6.56 -6.25
N ARG A 116 -5.76 6.61 -6.60
CA ARG A 116 -6.23 6.12 -7.90
C ARG A 116 -5.85 7.04 -9.06
N MET A 117 -5.89 8.36 -8.87
CA MET A 117 -5.42 9.33 -9.86
C MET A 117 -3.94 9.13 -10.15
N GLU A 118 -3.11 8.86 -9.14
CA GLU A 118 -1.68 8.56 -9.31
C GLU A 118 -1.45 7.27 -10.09
N ILE A 119 -2.23 6.21 -9.81
CA ILE A 119 -2.18 4.96 -10.58
C ILE A 119 -2.56 5.23 -12.05
N MET A 120 -3.68 5.93 -12.31
CA MET A 120 -4.10 6.25 -13.67
C MET A 120 -3.20 7.26 -14.38
N ALA A 121 -2.56 8.18 -13.65
CA ALA A 121 -1.57 9.10 -14.20
C ALA A 121 -0.27 8.37 -14.56
N GLY A 122 0.13 7.37 -13.76
CA GLY A 122 1.20 6.43 -14.08
C GLY A 122 0.87 5.47 -15.23
N GLU A 123 -0.41 5.28 -15.55
CA GLU A 123 -0.89 4.57 -16.74
C GLU A 123 -0.94 5.48 -18.00
N CYS A 124 -0.83 6.81 -17.84
CA CYS A 124 -0.82 7.80 -18.94
C CYS A 124 0.59 8.24 -19.36
N GLU A 125 1.64 7.86 -18.63
CA GLU A 125 2.97 7.81 -19.24
C GLU A 125 2.93 6.66 -20.23
N ASP A 126 3.11 6.96 -21.53
CA ASP A 126 3.47 5.97 -22.55
C ASP A 126 4.36 4.94 -21.87
N HIS A 127 3.81 3.74 -21.61
CA HIS A 127 4.58 2.71 -20.91
C HIS A 127 5.82 2.52 -21.75
N ALA A 128 6.97 2.98 -21.23
CA ALA A 128 8.25 2.63 -21.79
C ALA A 128 8.18 1.12 -22.03
N PRO A 129 8.44 0.66 -23.26
CA PRO A 129 8.23 -0.74 -23.61
C PRO A 129 8.90 -1.58 -22.52
N ILE A 130 8.13 -2.49 -21.89
CA ILE A 130 8.64 -3.39 -20.86
C ILE A 130 9.94 -3.96 -21.41
N SER A 131 11.04 -3.76 -20.69
CA SER A 131 12.35 -4.21 -21.16
C SER A 131 12.22 -5.69 -21.53
N PRO A 132 12.64 -6.12 -22.72
CA PRO A 132 12.54 -7.52 -23.14
C PRO A 132 13.13 -8.49 -22.12
N ASP A 133 14.13 -8.04 -21.36
CA ASP A 133 14.77 -8.82 -20.29
C ASP A 133 13.81 -9.18 -19.14
N LEU A 134 12.78 -8.37 -18.90
CA LEU A 134 11.75 -8.61 -17.88
C LEU A 134 10.67 -9.60 -18.34
N LEU A 135 10.69 -10.04 -19.60
CA LEU A 135 9.74 -11.02 -20.14
C LEU A 135 10.25 -12.46 -20.03
N ALA A 136 11.50 -12.65 -19.63
CA ALA A 136 12.12 -13.96 -19.47
C ALA A 136 12.51 -14.18 -18.01
N PRO A 137 12.28 -15.37 -17.42
CA PRO A 137 11.56 -16.51 -18.00
C PRO A 137 10.07 -16.23 -18.17
N THR A 138 9.44 -16.89 -19.15
CA THR A 138 7.98 -16.78 -19.37
C THR A 138 7.22 -17.24 -18.12
N VAL A 139 6.15 -16.53 -17.76
CA VAL A 139 5.24 -16.96 -16.70
C VAL A 139 3.93 -17.38 -17.34
N LEU A 140 3.71 -18.68 -17.51
CA LEU A 140 2.48 -19.14 -18.16
C LEU A 140 1.28 -18.88 -17.25
N ALA A 141 0.19 -18.38 -17.82
CA ALA A 141 -1.08 -18.22 -17.14
C ALA A 141 -2.23 -18.69 -18.04
N THR A 142 -3.35 -19.01 -17.42
CA THR A 142 -4.57 -19.45 -18.06
C THR A 142 -5.74 -18.62 -17.52
N VAL A 143 -6.66 -18.24 -18.39
CA VAL A 143 -8.00 -17.78 -18.01
C VAL A 143 -9.05 -18.72 -18.58
N THR A 144 -10.04 -19.09 -17.77
CA THR A 144 -11.13 -20.00 -18.14
C THR A 144 -12.48 -19.34 -17.85
N SER A 145 -13.38 -19.31 -18.84
CA SER A 145 -14.78 -18.91 -18.62
C SER A 145 -15.55 -19.99 -17.87
N ASP A 146 -16.33 -19.61 -16.84
CA ASP A 146 -17.22 -20.54 -16.14
C ASP A 146 -18.39 -20.99 -17.02
N THR A 147 -18.81 -20.11 -17.92
CA THR A 147 -20.00 -20.29 -18.76
C THR A 147 -19.70 -21.13 -19.99
N THR A 148 -18.74 -20.68 -20.80
CA THR A 148 -18.43 -21.31 -22.09
C THR A 148 -17.39 -22.41 -21.96
N ARG A 149 -16.68 -22.47 -20.81
CA ARG A 149 -15.50 -23.33 -20.61
C ARG A 149 -14.40 -23.08 -21.64
N THR A 150 -14.44 -21.92 -22.29
CA THR A 150 -13.36 -21.44 -23.16
C THR A 150 -12.14 -21.17 -22.29
N ARG A 151 -10.97 -21.63 -22.74
CA ARG A 151 -9.69 -21.52 -22.05
C ARG A 151 -8.69 -20.80 -22.94
N VAL A 152 -8.01 -19.78 -22.42
CA VAL A 152 -6.97 -19.02 -23.11
C VAL A 152 -5.70 -19.05 -22.28
N GLU A 153 -4.59 -19.39 -22.91
CA GLU A 153 -3.25 -19.34 -22.32
C GLU A 153 -2.53 -18.06 -22.73
N PHE A 154 -1.77 -17.48 -21.82
CA PHE A 154 -1.02 -16.24 -22.06
C PHE A 154 0.23 -16.14 -21.19
N ASP A 155 1.16 -15.26 -21.57
CA ASP A 155 2.35 -14.95 -20.78
C ASP A 155 2.06 -13.82 -19.81
N ALA A 156 2.10 -14.11 -18.51
CA ALA A 156 1.89 -13.18 -17.41
C ALA A 156 3.16 -12.41 -17.02
N ALA A 157 4.34 -12.69 -17.57
CA ALA A 157 5.57 -11.96 -17.25
C ALA A 157 5.44 -10.43 -17.36
N PRO A 158 4.73 -9.85 -18.34
CA PRO A 158 4.42 -8.41 -18.37
C PRO A 158 3.73 -7.88 -17.12
N TRP A 159 2.79 -8.64 -16.56
CA TRP A 159 2.10 -8.25 -15.32
C TRP A 159 3.07 -8.28 -14.14
N PHE A 160 3.92 -9.31 -14.04
CA PHE A 160 4.94 -9.43 -12.99
C PHE A 160 5.97 -8.29 -13.05
N ALA A 161 6.34 -7.84 -14.24
CA ALA A 161 7.30 -6.76 -14.45
C ALA A 161 6.84 -5.43 -13.84
N GLN A 162 5.54 -5.12 -13.90
CA GLN A 162 4.98 -3.90 -13.31
C GLN A 162 4.39 -4.11 -11.90
N ALA A 163 4.10 -5.35 -11.50
CA ALA A 163 3.43 -5.63 -10.24
C ALA A 163 4.29 -5.25 -9.02
N SER A 164 3.63 -4.61 -8.05
CA SER A 164 4.23 -4.39 -6.74
C SER A 164 4.44 -5.72 -6.01
N ASP A 165 5.41 -5.75 -5.07
CA ASP A 165 5.63 -6.93 -4.23
C ASP A 165 4.39 -7.30 -3.40
N LYS A 166 3.52 -6.33 -3.11
CA LYS A 166 2.24 -6.59 -2.43
C LYS A 166 1.32 -7.41 -3.34
N ASN A 167 1.15 -7.01 -4.61
CA ASN A 167 0.28 -7.71 -5.55
C ASN A 167 0.73 -9.16 -5.76
N ILE A 168 2.04 -9.38 -5.85
CA ILE A 168 2.61 -10.73 -6.00
C ILE A 168 2.40 -11.56 -4.72
N ARG A 169 2.53 -10.97 -3.53
CA ARG A 169 2.20 -11.65 -2.26
C ARG A 169 0.72 -12.01 -2.17
N ASP A 170 -0.17 -11.10 -2.56
CA ASP A 170 -1.60 -11.37 -2.55
C ASP A 170 -1.94 -12.52 -3.52
N LEU A 171 -1.27 -12.60 -4.68
CA LEU A 171 -1.41 -13.69 -5.63
C LEU A 171 -0.84 -15.02 -5.09
N GLN A 172 0.34 -15.00 -4.46
CA GLN A 172 0.94 -16.19 -3.86
C GLN A 172 0.08 -16.72 -2.69
N ALA A 173 -0.51 -15.83 -1.88
CA ALA A 173 -1.33 -16.20 -0.73
C ALA A 173 -2.62 -16.93 -1.11
N ILE A 174 -3.07 -16.79 -2.37
CA ILE A 174 -4.20 -17.54 -2.93
C ILE A 174 -3.73 -18.74 -3.77
N ASN A 175 -2.48 -19.19 -3.60
CA ASN A 175 -1.86 -20.27 -4.38
C ASN A 175 -1.94 -20.02 -5.91
N TRP A 176 -1.68 -18.77 -6.32
CA TRP A 176 -1.59 -18.39 -7.73
C TRP A 176 -2.89 -18.53 -8.55
N ALA A 177 -4.05 -18.69 -7.89
CA ALA A 177 -5.31 -18.99 -8.57
C ALA A 177 -6.57 -18.56 -7.79
N HIS A 178 -7.72 -18.62 -8.47
CA HIS A 178 -9.07 -18.73 -7.87
C HIS A 178 -9.65 -17.54 -7.10
N ASN A 179 -9.04 -16.36 -7.18
CA ASN A 179 -9.56 -15.19 -6.49
C ASN A 179 -9.18 -13.89 -7.21
N TYR A 180 -9.70 -12.76 -6.71
CA TYR A 180 -9.53 -11.43 -7.28
C TYR A 180 -8.07 -11.05 -7.60
N ALA A 181 -7.07 -11.56 -6.85
CA ALA A 181 -5.68 -11.27 -7.18
C ALA A 181 -5.19 -12.01 -8.44
N ALA A 182 -5.71 -13.21 -8.73
CA ALA A 182 -5.48 -13.90 -9.99
C ALA A 182 -6.28 -13.25 -11.13
N ASP A 183 -7.50 -12.81 -10.87
CA ASP A 183 -8.31 -12.10 -11.87
C ASP A 183 -7.66 -10.80 -12.33
N ALA A 184 -7.00 -10.08 -11.41
CA ALA A 184 -6.22 -8.88 -11.72
C ALA A 184 -5.09 -9.15 -12.75
N VAL A 185 -4.57 -10.38 -12.82
CA VAL A 185 -3.59 -10.78 -13.84
C VAL A 185 -4.25 -10.85 -15.21
N ALA A 186 -5.40 -11.52 -15.34
CA ALA A 186 -6.14 -11.59 -16.61
C ALA A 186 -6.66 -10.22 -17.05
N GLU A 187 -7.15 -9.41 -16.11
CA GLU A 187 -7.65 -8.05 -16.35
C GLU A 187 -6.60 -7.12 -16.97
N TYR A 188 -5.34 -7.24 -16.54
CA TYR A 188 -4.23 -6.48 -17.11
C TYR A 188 -4.10 -6.71 -18.63
N PHE A 189 -4.39 -7.92 -19.10
CA PHE A 189 -4.34 -8.26 -20.53
C PHE A 189 -5.62 -7.95 -21.30
N ARG A 190 -6.68 -7.44 -20.66
CA ARG A 190 -7.98 -7.14 -21.30
C ARG A 190 -7.83 -6.23 -22.53
N LYS A 191 -6.96 -5.23 -22.48
CA LYS A 191 -6.76 -4.30 -23.62
C LYS A 191 -5.89 -4.92 -24.73
N ALA A 192 -4.92 -5.75 -24.35
CA ALA A 192 -3.89 -6.28 -25.26
C ALA A 192 -4.24 -7.63 -25.92
N ASN A 193 -5.11 -8.44 -25.31
CA ASN A 193 -5.48 -9.77 -25.79
C ASN A 193 -6.99 -9.87 -26.00
N ALA A 194 -7.40 -10.00 -27.27
CA ALA A 194 -8.80 -10.02 -27.65
C ALA A 194 -9.57 -11.25 -27.13
N ASP A 195 -8.91 -12.40 -27.01
CA ASP A 195 -9.55 -13.63 -26.54
C ASP A 195 -9.81 -13.57 -25.03
N ILE A 196 -8.85 -13.04 -24.27
CA ILE A 196 -9.03 -12.72 -22.84
C ILE A 196 -10.17 -11.73 -22.68
N ARG A 197 -10.14 -10.61 -23.41
CA ARG A 197 -11.21 -9.60 -23.38
C ARG A 197 -12.60 -10.19 -23.64
N ASN A 198 -12.70 -11.13 -24.58
CA ASN A 198 -13.97 -11.78 -24.88
C ASN A 198 -14.46 -12.58 -23.68
N ILE A 199 -13.61 -13.40 -23.06
CA ILE A 199 -13.96 -14.18 -21.85
C ILE A 199 -14.45 -13.26 -20.72
N LEU A 200 -13.72 -12.18 -20.42
CA LEU A 200 -14.10 -11.26 -19.33
C LEU A 200 -15.43 -10.51 -19.59
N ASN A 201 -15.83 -10.37 -20.85
CA ASN A 201 -17.07 -9.68 -21.24
C ASN A 201 -18.28 -10.61 -21.39
N GLU A 202 -18.13 -11.93 -21.21
CA GLU A 202 -19.22 -12.91 -21.36
C GLU A 202 -20.34 -12.74 -20.31
N GLY A 203 -20.12 -11.93 -19.26
CA GLY A 203 -21.09 -11.67 -18.19
C GLY A 203 -21.28 -12.83 -17.21
N GLY A 204 -20.62 -13.97 -17.45
CA GLY A 204 -20.41 -15.03 -16.48
C GLY A 204 -19.08 -14.86 -15.74
N GLY A 205 -18.92 -15.57 -14.63
CA GLY A 205 -17.63 -15.64 -13.92
C GLY A 205 -16.51 -16.21 -14.80
N PHE A 206 -15.28 -15.94 -14.40
CA PHE A 206 -14.09 -16.53 -14.98
C PHE A 206 -13.09 -16.85 -13.87
N GLU A 207 -12.15 -17.72 -14.18
CA GLU A 207 -11.13 -18.19 -13.26
C GLU A 207 -9.76 -18.02 -13.92
N CYS A 208 -8.85 -17.29 -13.26
CA CYS A 208 -7.46 -17.17 -13.68
C CYS A 208 -6.55 -18.06 -12.83
N TYR A 209 -5.58 -18.70 -13.49
CA TYR A 209 -4.54 -19.53 -12.89
C TYR A 209 -3.18 -19.07 -13.45
N VAL A 210 -2.23 -18.80 -12.56
CA VAL A 210 -0.84 -18.51 -12.90
C VAL A 210 0.02 -19.72 -12.54
N ASP A 211 0.91 -20.12 -13.45
CA ASP A 211 1.84 -21.21 -13.23
C ASP A 211 2.85 -20.84 -12.13
N GLU A 212 2.81 -21.58 -11.02
CA GLU A 212 3.65 -21.33 -9.85
C GLU A 212 5.13 -21.50 -10.17
N ASP A 213 5.51 -22.55 -10.90
CA ASP A 213 6.92 -22.81 -11.24
C ASP A 213 7.50 -21.70 -12.12
N GLY A 214 6.76 -21.27 -13.15
CA GLY A 214 7.09 -20.12 -13.98
C GLY A 214 7.19 -18.82 -13.18
N ALA A 215 6.21 -18.56 -12.30
CA ALA A 215 6.22 -17.37 -11.43
C ALA A 215 7.44 -17.36 -10.50
N MET A 216 7.74 -18.49 -9.84
CA MET A 216 8.89 -18.63 -8.95
C MET A 216 10.21 -18.53 -9.70
N ALA A 217 10.31 -19.07 -10.92
CA ALA A 217 11.47 -18.91 -11.79
C ALA A 217 11.68 -17.43 -12.18
N TRP A 218 10.62 -16.69 -12.48
CA TRP A 218 10.69 -15.26 -12.80
C TRP A 218 11.13 -14.43 -11.59
N LEU A 219 10.55 -14.68 -10.42
CA LEU A 219 10.91 -13.99 -9.17
C LEU A 219 12.37 -14.24 -8.80
N LYS A 220 12.89 -15.45 -9.03
CA LYS A 220 14.31 -15.76 -8.78
C LYS A 220 15.27 -14.88 -9.57
N VAL A 221 14.88 -14.44 -10.77
CA VAL A 221 15.69 -13.58 -11.64
C VAL A 221 15.50 -12.10 -11.33
N HIS A 222 14.25 -11.67 -11.14
CA HIS A 222 13.90 -10.23 -11.14
C HIS A 222 13.53 -9.66 -9.78
N LYS A 223 13.12 -10.51 -8.83
CA LYS A 223 12.72 -10.14 -7.46
C LYS A 223 13.28 -11.13 -6.44
N THR A 224 14.61 -11.31 -6.46
CA THR A 224 15.32 -12.36 -5.72
C THR A 224 15.02 -12.38 -4.23
N GLU A 225 14.84 -11.20 -3.59
CA GLU A 225 14.49 -11.10 -2.18
C GLU A 225 13.09 -11.65 -1.88
N LEU A 226 12.13 -11.37 -2.75
CA LEU A 226 10.76 -11.87 -2.63
C LEU A 226 10.70 -13.38 -2.88
N TRP A 227 11.40 -13.85 -3.90
CA TRP A 227 11.59 -15.28 -4.17
C TRP A 227 12.18 -16.02 -2.97
N ALA A 228 13.20 -15.45 -2.33
CA ALA A 228 13.84 -16.07 -1.16
C ALA A 228 12.89 -16.15 0.03
N SER A 229 12.05 -15.13 0.23
CA SER A 229 11.00 -15.16 1.26
C SER A 229 10.02 -16.32 1.02
N PHE A 230 9.47 -16.42 -0.19
CA PHE A 230 8.53 -17.50 -0.54
C PHE A 230 9.18 -18.88 -0.44
N SER A 231 10.44 -19.01 -0.84
CA SER A 231 11.19 -20.25 -0.71
C SER A 231 11.37 -20.67 0.75
N CYS A 232 11.55 -19.71 1.66
CA CYS A 232 11.61 -19.99 3.10
C CYS A 232 10.24 -20.43 3.63
N ASP A 233 9.17 -19.69 3.29
CA ASP A 233 7.81 -19.98 3.74
C ASP A 233 7.35 -21.38 3.28
N ALA A 234 7.62 -21.75 2.02
CA ALA A 234 7.29 -23.07 1.46
C ALA A 234 8.07 -24.24 2.08
N ASN A 235 9.18 -23.96 2.77
CA ASN A 235 10.05 -24.97 3.40
C ASN A 235 10.03 -24.89 4.94
N ASP A 236 9.00 -24.26 5.52
CA ASP A 236 8.84 -24.07 6.96
C ASP A 236 10.08 -23.43 7.64
N VAL A 237 10.77 -22.53 6.92
CA VAL A 237 11.90 -21.77 7.44
C VAL A 237 11.38 -20.43 7.97
N THR A 238 11.62 -20.19 9.26
CA THR A 238 11.16 -18.98 9.95
C THR A 238 12.30 -18.00 10.14
N VAL A 239 12.08 -16.73 9.82
CA VAL A 239 13.04 -15.65 10.09
C VAL A 239 12.67 -14.96 11.40
N VAL A 240 13.62 -14.89 12.33
CA VAL A 240 13.41 -14.45 13.71
C VAL A 240 14.38 -13.33 14.10
N PRO A 241 13.95 -12.33 14.89
CA PRO A 241 14.83 -11.28 15.36
C PRO A 241 15.78 -11.79 16.46
N VAL A 242 17.07 -11.45 16.36
CA VAL A 242 18.12 -11.77 17.34
C VAL A 242 18.98 -10.52 17.57
N ASN A 243 18.91 -9.94 18.77
CA ASN A 243 19.71 -8.77 19.17
C ASN A 243 19.67 -7.57 18.19
N GLY A 244 18.49 -7.25 17.66
CA GLY A 244 18.31 -6.14 16.70
C GLY A 244 18.73 -6.48 15.25
N GLN A 245 19.07 -7.74 14.99
CA GLN A 245 19.32 -8.30 13.66
C GLN A 245 18.34 -9.46 13.41
N TRP A 246 18.51 -10.17 12.30
CA TRP A 246 17.66 -11.28 11.86
C TRP A 246 18.47 -12.57 11.71
N SER A 247 17.90 -13.69 12.12
CA SER A 247 18.43 -15.04 11.86
C SER A 247 17.29 -15.89 11.29
N TRP A 248 17.61 -17.07 10.76
CA TRP A 248 16.59 -18.01 10.32
C TRP A 248 16.67 -19.31 11.11
N LYS A 249 15.55 -20.03 11.16
CA LYS A 249 15.41 -21.32 11.82
C LYS A 249 14.64 -22.27 10.90
N ASP A 250 15.22 -23.43 10.59
CA ASP A 250 14.59 -24.46 9.77
C ASP A 250 13.54 -25.28 10.56
N ALA A 251 12.81 -26.14 9.84
CA ALA A 251 11.80 -27.04 10.42
C ALA A 251 12.35 -28.00 11.49
N LYS A 252 13.66 -28.30 11.46
CA LYS A 252 14.35 -29.16 12.44
C LYS A 252 14.85 -28.37 13.65
N GLY A 253 14.71 -27.06 13.61
CA GLY A 253 15.16 -26.13 14.64
C GLY A 253 16.63 -25.75 14.56
N ALA A 254 17.33 -26.10 13.48
CA ALA A 254 18.66 -25.58 13.21
C ALA A 254 18.57 -24.10 12.85
N THR A 255 19.49 -23.30 13.37
CA THR A 255 19.53 -21.85 13.15
C THR A 255 20.77 -21.45 12.38
N SER A 256 20.72 -20.31 11.69
CA SER A 256 21.92 -19.72 11.10
C SER A 256 23.01 -19.50 12.16
N VAL A 257 24.26 -19.69 11.77
CA VAL A 257 25.45 -19.38 12.61
C VAL A 257 25.73 -17.87 12.68
N GLN A 258 25.07 -17.07 11.85
CA GLN A 258 25.24 -15.63 11.75
C GLN A 258 23.89 -14.90 11.76
N THR A 259 23.95 -13.57 11.84
CA THR A 259 22.79 -12.67 11.87
C THR A 259 22.91 -11.62 10.76
N PHE A 260 21.75 -11.13 10.29
CA PHE A 260 21.62 -10.30 9.10
C PHE A 260 20.89 -8.99 9.44
N PRO A 261 21.21 -7.88 8.75
CA PRO A 261 20.58 -6.60 9.03
C PRO A 261 19.13 -6.51 8.53
N THR A 262 18.70 -7.38 7.61
CA THR A 262 17.33 -7.41 7.05
C THR A 262 16.78 -8.84 6.97
N VAL A 263 15.45 -8.95 6.96
CA VAL A 263 14.75 -10.23 6.71
C VAL A 263 15.14 -10.81 5.36
N ALA A 264 15.21 -9.98 4.31
CA ALA A 264 15.56 -10.42 2.96
C ALA A 264 16.94 -11.11 2.90
N LEU A 265 17.95 -10.53 3.56
CA LEU A 265 19.29 -11.13 3.61
C LEU A 265 19.31 -12.43 4.43
N ALA A 266 18.52 -12.52 5.49
CA ALA A 266 18.36 -13.77 6.24
C ALA A 266 17.72 -14.86 5.36
N CYS A 267 16.64 -14.54 4.62
CA CYS A 267 16.01 -15.47 3.68
C CYS A 267 16.98 -15.93 2.59
N LEU A 268 17.72 -15.00 1.96
CA LEU A 268 18.70 -15.32 0.92
C LEU A 268 19.79 -16.26 1.43
N ASN A 269 20.29 -16.02 2.65
CA ASN A 269 21.24 -16.92 3.27
C ASN A 269 20.63 -18.29 3.59
N ALA A 270 19.40 -18.33 4.12
CA ALA A 270 18.71 -19.59 4.41
C ALA A 270 18.57 -20.44 3.15
N VAL A 271 18.12 -19.84 2.06
CA VAL A 271 17.97 -20.52 0.76
C VAL A 271 19.31 -21.07 0.26
N ALA A 272 20.40 -20.34 0.42
CA ALA A 272 21.73 -20.78 0.03
C ALA A 272 22.27 -21.90 0.93
N GLU A 273 22.18 -21.76 2.25
CA GLU A 273 22.73 -22.73 3.22
C GLU A 273 21.92 -24.03 3.27
N LEU A 274 20.60 -23.95 3.13
CA LEU A 274 19.70 -25.11 3.16
C LEU A 274 19.48 -25.73 1.78
N GLY A 275 20.01 -25.11 0.71
CA GLY A 275 19.86 -25.62 -0.66
C GLY A 275 18.42 -25.57 -1.17
N LEU A 276 17.61 -24.61 -0.71
CA LEU A 276 16.19 -24.49 -1.08
C LEU A 276 15.98 -24.03 -2.53
N GLY A 277 17.05 -23.60 -3.21
CA GLY A 277 16.99 -23.10 -4.58
C GLY A 277 16.91 -24.17 -5.68
N GLY A 278 16.65 -25.43 -5.32
CA GLY A 278 16.59 -26.60 -6.21
C GLY A 278 15.52 -26.51 -7.30
N GLN A 279 15.86 -27.05 -8.47
CA GLN A 279 15.24 -26.84 -9.78
C GLN A 279 13.78 -27.32 -9.87
N ALA A 280 12.94 -26.52 -10.54
CA ALA A 280 11.75 -27.03 -11.22
C ALA A 280 12.19 -28.23 -12.08
N GLY A 281 11.69 -29.42 -11.73
CA GLY A 281 11.88 -30.66 -12.48
C GLY A 281 10.76 -30.83 -13.49
#